data_AF-A0A6B0GFB6-F1
#
_entry.id   AF-A0A6B0GFB6-F1
#
_cell.length_a   1.000
_cell.length_b   1.000
_cell.length_c   1.000
_cell.angle_alpha   90.00
_cell.angle_beta   90.00
_cell.angle_gamma   90.00
#
_symmetry.space_group_name_H-M   'P 1'
#
loop_
_entity.id
_entity.type
_entity.pdbx_description
1 polymer ?
#
loop_
_entity_poly.entity_id
_entity_poly.type
_entity_poly.pdbx_seq_one_letter_code
_entity_poly.pdbx_strand_id
1 'polypeptide(L)'
;MTQDNESHGSSTDISRRRLVQFAGAGSLALLAGCTGGDSGANATGTGEGGGSTGTDGGSGSTDGTQSGGSNDGGSLTVLQSNSPPEFDPILGLGISSAIIGQNAFSTLYTYDDSLELVGADLVTGLPETENDGQRYVVELVDDATFHNGDPVTAEDVIYSFQAPIGRGVV
;
A
#
# COMPACT_ATOMS: atom_id res chain seq x y z
N MET A 1 36.04 -22.95 -51.32
CA MET A 1 36.29 -21.68 -50.61
C MET A 1 35.60 -21.78 -49.26
N THR A 2 36.36 -22.18 -48.24
CA THR A 2 35.99 -22.12 -46.83
C THR A 2 36.20 -20.67 -46.42
N GLN A 3 35.17 -20.00 -45.88
CA GLN A 3 35.32 -18.68 -45.26
C GLN A 3 35.10 -18.86 -43.77
N ASP A 4 36.14 -18.45 -43.05
CA ASP A 4 36.38 -18.71 -41.65
C ASP A 4 35.57 -17.75 -40.77
N ASN A 5 35.04 -18.33 -39.70
CA ASN A 5 34.25 -17.70 -38.66
C ASN A 5 35.19 -17.05 -37.63
N GLU A 6 35.35 -15.72 -37.69
CA GLU A 6 36.10 -14.97 -36.67
C GLU A 6 35.17 -14.11 -35.79
N SER A 7 34.74 -14.73 -34.69
CA SER A 7 34.12 -14.09 -33.53
C SER A 7 35.14 -13.18 -32.82
N HIS A 8 35.01 -11.87 -32.99
CA HIS A 8 35.75 -10.88 -32.20
C HIS A 8 34.94 -10.52 -30.94
N GLY A 9 35.11 -11.31 -29.88
CA GLY A 9 34.68 -10.96 -28.53
C GLY A 9 35.50 -9.80 -27.98
N SER A 10 34.93 -8.60 -27.96
CA SER A 10 35.51 -7.45 -27.28
C SER A 10 35.22 -7.54 -25.78
N SER A 11 36.12 -8.18 -25.02
CA SER A 11 36.13 -8.12 -23.56
C SER A 11 36.55 -6.71 -23.13
N THR A 12 35.57 -5.86 -22.79
CA THR A 12 35.84 -4.58 -22.13
C THR A 12 36.00 -4.84 -20.64
N ASP A 13 37.22 -5.19 -20.22
CA ASP A 13 37.58 -5.29 -18.80
C ASP A 13 37.63 -3.89 -18.18
N ILE A 14 36.49 -3.46 -17.61
CA ILE A 14 36.42 -2.23 -16.82
C ILE A 14 37.13 -2.48 -15.48
N SER A 15 38.42 -2.15 -15.45
CA SER A 15 39.24 -2.21 -14.24
C SER A 15 38.66 -1.33 -13.14
N ARG A 16 38.23 -1.96 -12.04
CA ARG A 16 37.77 -1.33 -10.77
C ARG A 16 38.75 -0.29 -10.21
N ARG A 17 39.98 -0.27 -10.72
CA ARG A 17 41.07 0.63 -10.32
C ARG A 17 41.00 2.02 -10.98
N ARG A 18 40.18 2.19 -12.02
CA ARG A 18 40.00 3.49 -12.71
C ARG A 18 38.80 4.31 -12.23
N LEU A 19 37.99 3.80 -11.29
CA LEU A 19 36.81 4.51 -10.79
C LEU A 19 37.12 5.46 -9.60
N VAL A 20 38.33 5.40 -9.02
CA VAL A 20 38.72 6.23 -7.85
C VAL A 20 39.71 7.36 -8.21
N GLN A 21 39.67 7.88 -9.45
CA GLN A 21 40.47 9.04 -9.86
C GLN A 21 39.67 10.32 -10.14
N PHE A 22 38.35 10.33 -9.90
CA PHE A 22 37.55 11.56 -9.96
C PHE A 22 37.22 12.11 -8.56
N ALA A 23 38.26 12.28 -7.74
CA ALA A 23 38.21 13.19 -6.60
C ALA A 23 38.87 14.52 -7.03
N GLY A 24 38.05 15.56 -7.28
CA GLY A 24 38.56 16.92 -7.47
C GLY A 24 37.57 17.97 -8.02
N ALA A 25 37.11 18.83 -7.11
CA ALA A 25 36.76 20.26 -7.27
C ALA A 25 35.32 20.72 -7.68
N GLY A 26 34.66 21.42 -6.74
CA GLY A 26 33.59 22.46 -6.91
C GLY A 26 32.18 21.92 -7.15
N SER A 27 31.10 22.29 -6.42
CA SER A 27 30.72 23.60 -5.89
C SER A 27 29.68 23.45 -4.75
N LEU A 28 29.80 24.29 -3.72
CA LEU A 28 28.84 24.43 -2.61
C LEU A 28 27.53 25.09 -3.10
N ALA A 29 26.43 24.34 -3.18
CA ALA A 29 25.09 24.91 -3.23
C ALA A 29 24.58 25.08 -1.80
N LEU A 30 24.56 26.33 -1.33
CA LEU A 30 24.10 26.69 0.01
C LEU A 30 22.59 26.47 0.12
N LEU A 31 22.20 25.63 1.07
CA LEU A 31 20.83 25.53 1.58
C LEU A 31 20.45 26.88 2.21
N ALA A 32 19.61 27.66 1.53
CA ALA A 32 18.93 28.80 2.14
C ALA A 32 17.82 28.27 3.06
N GLY A 33 18.20 27.96 4.30
CA GLY A 33 17.26 27.82 5.41
C GLY A 33 16.71 29.18 5.79
N CYS A 34 15.39 29.33 5.77
CA CYS A 34 14.71 30.47 6.38
C CYS A 34 14.52 30.14 7.86
N THR A 35 15.53 30.45 8.69
CA THR A 35 15.39 30.53 10.14
C THR A 35 15.08 31.98 10.49
N GLY A 36 13.95 32.20 11.16
CA GLY A 36 13.49 33.51 11.61
C GLY A 36 14.49 34.21 12.53
N GLY A 37 14.45 35.54 12.49
CA GLY A 37 15.25 36.40 13.34
C GLY A 37 15.02 37.87 13.00
N ASP A 38 14.33 38.54 13.92
CA ASP A 38 13.99 39.97 14.03
C ASP A 38 15.10 40.96 13.61
N SER A 39 14.72 42.04 12.91
CA SER A 39 15.28 43.40 13.09
C SER A 39 14.63 44.38 12.11
N GLY A 40 14.00 45.41 12.66
CA GLY A 40 13.36 46.48 11.91
C GLY A 40 14.32 47.35 11.10
N ALA A 41 13.81 47.86 9.98
CA ALA A 41 14.30 49.07 9.36
C ALA A 41 13.12 49.80 8.69
N ASN A 42 12.74 50.90 9.32
CA ASN A 42 11.83 51.92 8.84
C ASN A 42 12.43 52.62 7.61
N ALA A 43 11.76 52.54 6.46
CA ALA A 43 12.05 53.38 5.30
C ALA A 43 10.73 53.94 4.74
N THR A 44 10.48 55.19 5.13
CA THR A 44 9.51 56.13 4.59
C THR A 44 9.66 56.31 3.08
N GLY A 45 8.58 56.06 2.35
CA GLY A 45 8.43 56.42 0.94
C GLY A 45 6.97 56.75 0.64
N THR A 46 6.63 58.03 0.63
CA THR A 46 5.35 58.60 0.19
C THR A 46 5.23 58.54 -1.33
N GLY A 47 4.15 57.94 -1.83
CA GLY A 47 3.72 58.03 -3.23
C GLY A 47 2.25 57.63 -3.37
N GLU A 48 1.39 58.61 -3.60
CA GLU A 48 -0.04 58.45 -3.89
C GLU A 48 -0.31 57.83 -5.27
N GLY A 49 -1.35 56.99 -5.34
CA GLY A 49 -2.09 56.74 -6.58
C GLY A 49 -2.77 55.37 -6.68
N GLY A 50 -4.11 55.36 -6.76
CA GLY A 50 -4.87 54.25 -7.34
C GLY A 50 -5.83 53.57 -6.37
N GLY A 51 -7.12 53.88 -6.50
CA GLY A 51 -8.17 53.36 -5.62
C GLY A 51 -8.83 52.05 -6.04
N SER A 52 -9.79 51.68 -5.19
CA SER A 52 -10.95 50.79 -5.37
C SER A 52 -10.89 49.41 -4.71
N THR A 53 -11.70 49.31 -3.65
CA THR A 53 -12.66 48.24 -3.31
C THR A 53 -12.16 46.82 -3.06
N GLY A 54 -12.30 46.39 -1.80
CA GLY A 54 -12.32 44.97 -1.40
C GLY A 54 -12.27 44.80 0.11
N THR A 55 -13.44 44.71 0.75
CA THR A 55 -13.64 44.24 2.13
C THR A 55 -13.07 42.84 2.32
N ASP A 56 -12.16 42.67 3.28
CA ASP A 56 -11.85 41.43 3.99
C ASP A 56 -11.33 41.88 5.37
N GLY A 57 -11.94 41.53 6.51
CA GLY A 57 -12.16 40.17 6.96
C GLY A 57 -11.36 40.07 8.26
N GLY A 58 -12.06 40.19 9.40
CA GLY A 58 -11.45 40.39 10.71
C GLY A 58 -10.42 39.31 11.06
N SER A 59 -9.26 39.77 11.54
CA SER A 59 -8.30 38.94 12.25
C SER A 59 -8.93 38.50 13.57
N GLY A 60 -9.46 37.27 13.56
CA GLY A 60 -9.88 36.53 14.75
C GLY A 60 -8.95 35.34 14.90
N SER A 61 -8.04 35.42 15.88
CA SER A 61 -7.28 34.28 16.37
C SER A 61 -8.26 33.26 16.95
N THR A 62 -8.31 32.07 16.38
CA THR A 62 -8.73 30.87 17.09
C THR A 62 -7.65 29.83 16.92
N ASP A 63 -6.88 29.66 18.00
CA ASP A 63 -6.01 28.54 18.26
C ASP A 63 -6.88 27.28 18.29
N GLY A 64 -7.14 26.75 17.10
CA GLY A 64 -7.97 25.58 16.90
C GLY A 64 -7.17 24.36 17.28
N THR A 65 -7.36 23.90 18.52
CA THR A 65 -7.01 22.54 18.92
C THR A 65 -7.55 21.60 17.85
N GLN A 66 -6.65 21.00 17.08
CA GLN A 66 -6.99 20.01 16.06
C GLN A 66 -7.48 18.78 16.82
N SER A 67 -8.79 18.78 17.10
CA SER A 67 -9.51 17.60 17.54
C SER A 67 -9.26 16.57 16.44
N GLY A 68 -8.53 15.50 16.78
CA GLY A 68 -8.34 14.35 15.93
C GLY A 68 -9.69 13.65 15.76
N GLY A 69 -10.55 14.22 14.93
CA GLY A 69 -11.66 13.50 14.35
C GLY A 69 -11.08 12.49 13.38
N SER A 70 -11.23 11.20 13.69
CA SER A 70 -11.07 10.16 12.69
C SER A 70 -11.96 10.53 11.51
N ASN A 71 -11.36 10.82 10.36
CA ASN A 71 -12.14 10.97 9.14
C ASN A 71 -12.67 9.57 8.82
N ASP A 72 -13.96 9.33 9.09
CA ASP A 72 -14.65 8.10 8.71
C ASP A 72 -14.72 8.05 7.18
N GLY A 73 -13.77 7.31 6.59
CA GLY A 73 -13.70 7.05 5.16
C GLY A 73 -12.75 7.95 4.36
N GLY A 74 -12.42 7.47 3.16
CA GLY A 74 -11.52 8.13 2.22
C GLY A 74 -11.40 7.37 0.92
N SER A 75 -10.78 7.99 -0.09
CA SER A 75 -10.40 7.31 -1.34
C SER A 75 -8.92 6.96 -1.29
N LEU A 76 -8.60 5.68 -1.46
CA LEU A 76 -7.23 5.22 -1.64
C LEU A 76 -7.01 4.85 -3.10
N THR A 77 -6.05 5.52 -3.74
CA THR A 77 -5.60 5.17 -5.10
C THR A 77 -4.29 4.40 -5.01
N VAL A 78 -4.30 3.15 -5.46
CA VAL A 78 -3.11 2.29 -5.54
C VAL A 78 -2.71 2.06 -6.99
N LEU A 79 -1.39 1.98 -7.24
CA LEU A 79 -0.85 1.58 -8.53
C LEU A 79 -0.58 0.08 -8.52
N GLN A 80 -0.97 -0.61 -9.58
CA GLN A 80 -0.67 -2.02 -9.78
C GLN A 80 0.14 -2.22 -11.06
N SER A 81 1.19 -3.04 -10.98
CA SER A 81 2.13 -3.25 -12.09
C SER A 81 1.49 -3.90 -13.33
N ASN A 82 0.45 -4.71 -13.13
CA ASN A 82 -0.30 -5.36 -14.20
C ASN A 82 -1.77 -5.57 -13.80
N SER A 83 -2.62 -5.73 -14.81
CA SER A 83 -4.02 -6.10 -14.59
C SER A 83 -4.13 -7.52 -13.99
N PRO A 84 -5.14 -7.78 -13.14
CA PRO A 84 -5.43 -9.12 -12.67
C PRO A 84 -5.93 -9.98 -13.84
N PRO A 85 -5.41 -11.19 -14.04
CA PRO A 85 -5.89 -12.09 -15.09
C PRO A 85 -7.22 -12.78 -14.74
N GLU A 86 -7.51 -12.98 -13.45
CA GLU A 86 -8.67 -13.70 -12.92
C GLU A 86 -9.05 -13.13 -11.54
N PHE A 87 -10.33 -13.22 -11.17
CA PHE A 87 -10.88 -12.79 -9.89
C PHE A 87 -11.44 -13.95 -9.04
N ASP A 88 -11.56 -15.16 -9.59
CA ASP A 88 -11.83 -16.37 -8.80
C ASP A 88 -10.68 -16.60 -7.79
N PRO A 89 -10.93 -16.53 -6.47
CA PRO A 89 -9.90 -16.69 -5.45
C PRO A 89 -9.28 -18.10 -5.43
N ILE A 90 -9.93 -19.10 -6.04
CA ILE A 90 -9.38 -20.46 -6.18
C ILE A 90 -8.31 -20.53 -7.28
N LEU A 91 -8.43 -19.68 -8.32
CA LEU A 91 -7.54 -19.72 -9.50
C LEU A 91 -6.54 -18.57 -9.53
N GLY A 92 -6.86 -17.44 -8.88
CA GLY A 92 -6.10 -16.20 -8.90
C GLY A 92 -4.82 -16.22 -8.05
N LEU A 93 -3.84 -17.06 -8.40
CA LEU A 93 -2.59 -17.21 -7.64
C LEU A 93 -1.56 -16.07 -7.86
N GLY A 94 -1.83 -15.13 -8.76
CA GLY A 94 -0.96 -13.99 -9.04
C GLY A 94 -1.15 -12.83 -8.06
N ILE A 95 -0.08 -12.09 -7.77
CA ILE A 95 -0.09 -10.94 -6.83
C ILE A 95 -1.20 -9.93 -7.18
N SER A 96 -1.36 -9.62 -8.46
CA SER A 96 -2.38 -8.68 -8.95
C SER A 96 -3.82 -9.12 -8.72
N SER A 97 -4.09 -10.42 -8.71
CA SER A 97 -5.39 -10.99 -8.33
C SER A 97 -5.53 -10.99 -6.81
N ALA A 98 -4.49 -11.38 -6.09
CA ALA A 98 -4.49 -11.45 -4.63
C ALA A 98 -4.73 -10.08 -3.97
N ILE A 99 -4.19 -8.99 -4.51
CA ILE A 99 -4.44 -7.62 -4.01
C ILE A 99 -5.94 -7.31 -4.01
N ILE A 100 -6.65 -7.67 -5.07
CA ILE A 100 -8.08 -7.42 -5.17
C ILE A 100 -8.86 -8.44 -4.33
N GLY A 101 -8.47 -9.71 -4.40
CA GLY A 101 -9.14 -10.79 -3.67
C GLY A 101 -9.16 -10.56 -2.15
N GLN A 102 -8.05 -10.09 -1.57
CA GLN A 102 -7.98 -9.77 -0.13
C GLN A 102 -8.93 -8.65 0.31
N ASN A 103 -9.39 -7.81 -0.61
CA ASN A 103 -10.35 -6.73 -0.31
C ASN A 103 -11.79 -7.10 -0.67
N ALA A 104 -12.01 -8.22 -1.37
CA ALA A 104 -13.31 -8.64 -1.87
C ALA A 104 -13.83 -9.94 -1.24
N PHE A 105 -12.95 -10.74 -0.62
CA PHE A 105 -13.29 -12.00 0.01
C PHE A 105 -12.74 -12.05 1.43
N SER A 106 -13.53 -12.63 2.33
CA SER A 106 -13.13 -12.88 3.72
C SER A 106 -12.55 -14.28 3.89
N THR A 107 -11.67 -14.44 4.89
CA THR A 107 -11.09 -15.73 5.28
C THR A 107 -11.62 -16.17 6.64
N LEU A 108 -11.36 -17.42 7.03
CA LEU A 108 -11.61 -17.89 8.41
C LEU A 108 -10.57 -17.35 9.38
N TYR A 109 -9.30 -17.34 8.98
CA TYR A 109 -8.18 -16.94 9.81
C TYR A 109 -7.26 -16.00 9.04
N THR A 110 -6.54 -15.16 9.79
CA THR A 110 -5.50 -14.26 9.29
C THR A 110 -4.36 -14.17 10.30
N TYR A 111 -3.36 -13.35 10.01
CA TYR A 111 -2.27 -13.04 10.92
C TYR A 111 -2.36 -11.60 11.39
N ASP A 112 -2.06 -11.36 12.65
CA ASP A 112 -1.92 -10.01 13.19
C ASP A 112 -0.54 -9.39 12.88
N ASP A 113 -0.30 -8.18 13.37
CA ASP A 113 0.98 -7.46 13.18
C ASP A 113 2.19 -8.18 13.80
N SER A 114 1.94 -9.06 14.77
CA SER A 114 2.96 -9.91 15.42
C SER A 114 3.17 -11.23 14.68
N LEU A 115 2.45 -11.44 13.58
CA LEU A 115 2.40 -12.69 12.81
C LEU A 115 1.81 -13.87 13.60
N GLU A 116 0.97 -13.58 14.60
CA GLU A 116 0.20 -14.59 15.31
C GLU A 116 -1.09 -14.90 14.56
N LEU A 117 -1.45 -16.18 14.51
CA LEU A 117 -2.70 -16.62 13.89
C LEU A 117 -3.88 -16.12 14.73
N VAL A 118 -4.82 -15.44 14.09
CA VAL A 118 -6.04 -14.91 14.71
C VAL A 118 -7.26 -15.20 13.83
N GLY A 119 -8.45 -15.14 14.43
CA GLY A 119 -9.71 -15.16 13.67
C GLY A 119 -9.80 -13.96 12.72
N ALA A 120 -10.36 -14.18 11.53
CA ALA A 120 -10.70 -13.12 10.59
C ALA A 120 -12.22 -12.82 10.64
N ASP A 121 -12.81 -12.35 9.55
CA ASP A 121 -14.18 -11.81 9.55
C ASP A 121 -15.28 -12.86 9.79
N LEU A 122 -14.99 -14.14 9.54
CA LEU A 122 -16.01 -15.20 9.48
C LEU A 122 -16.09 -16.06 10.74
N VAL A 123 -15.23 -15.86 11.74
CA VAL A 123 -15.14 -16.74 12.92
C VAL A 123 -15.18 -15.95 14.22
N THR A 124 -15.68 -16.58 15.29
CA THR A 124 -15.72 -15.99 16.64
C THR A 124 -14.38 -16.09 17.38
N GLY A 125 -13.46 -16.93 16.90
CA GLY A 125 -12.15 -17.14 17.50
C GLY A 125 -11.33 -18.24 16.84
N LEU A 126 -10.23 -18.62 17.50
CA LEU A 126 -9.39 -19.76 17.11
C LEU A 126 -10.17 -21.09 17.19
N PRO A 127 -9.83 -22.09 16.36
CA PRO A 127 -10.56 -23.34 16.33
C PRO A 127 -10.31 -24.15 17.60
N GLU A 128 -11.33 -24.86 18.08
CA GLU A 128 -11.14 -25.88 19.09
C GLU A 128 -10.42 -27.08 18.48
N THR A 129 -9.34 -27.51 19.12
CA THR A 129 -8.52 -28.64 18.65
C THR A 129 -8.88 -29.91 19.41
N GLU A 130 -9.22 -30.96 18.67
CA GLU A 130 -9.60 -32.26 19.19
C GLU A 130 -8.78 -33.39 18.54
N ASN A 131 -8.91 -34.62 19.07
CA ASN A 131 -8.28 -35.83 18.54
C ASN A 131 -6.77 -35.66 18.30
N ASP A 132 -6.05 -35.08 19.27
CA ASP A 132 -4.60 -34.84 19.17
C ASP A 132 -4.19 -34.04 17.92
N GLY A 133 -5.04 -33.09 17.49
CA GLY A 133 -4.77 -32.25 16.31
C GLY A 133 -5.29 -32.81 15.00
N GLN A 134 -6.09 -33.88 15.03
CA GLN A 134 -6.68 -34.48 13.83
C GLN A 134 -8.08 -33.93 13.53
N ARG A 135 -8.68 -33.16 14.43
CA ARG A 135 -9.97 -32.50 14.22
C ARG A 135 -9.91 -31.06 14.73
N TYR A 136 -10.39 -30.13 13.90
CA TYR A 136 -10.56 -28.72 14.24
C TYR A 136 -12.03 -28.35 14.11
N VAL A 137 -12.60 -27.77 15.17
CA VAL A 137 -13.97 -27.26 15.17
C VAL A 137 -13.91 -25.74 15.06
N VAL A 138 -14.48 -25.21 13.97
CA VAL A 138 -14.51 -23.77 13.67
C VAL A 138 -15.93 -23.29 13.89
N GLU A 139 -16.10 -22.29 14.74
CA GLU A 139 -17.38 -21.61 14.94
C GLU A 139 -17.44 -20.37 14.04
N LEU A 140 -18.50 -20.30 13.21
CA LEU A 140 -18.75 -19.15 12.33
C LEU A 140 -19.55 -18.09 13.07
N VAL A 141 -19.41 -16.83 12.64
CA VAL A 141 -20.30 -15.75 13.11
C VAL A 141 -21.72 -15.95 12.57
N ASP A 142 -22.73 -15.62 13.37
CA ASP A 142 -24.15 -15.93 13.08
C ASP A 142 -24.78 -15.08 11.98
N ASP A 143 -24.23 -13.89 11.71
CA ASP A 143 -24.83 -12.85 10.87
C ASP A 143 -24.00 -12.49 9.64
N ALA A 144 -23.02 -13.33 9.28
CA ALA A 144 -22.28 -13.16 8.04
C ALA A 144 -23.19 -13.33 6.82
N THR A 145 -23.12 -12.37 5.89
CA THR A 145 -23.85 -12.41 4.62
C THR A 145 -22.90 -12.10 3.47
N PHE A 146 -23.12 -12.75 2.33
CA PHE A 146 -22.52 -12.36 1.07
C PHE A 146 -23.04 -10.98 0.61
N HIS A 147 -22.36 -10.36 -0.34
CA HIS A 147 -22.76 -9.06 -0.89
C HIS A 147 -24.15 -9.05 -1.56
N ASN A 148 -24.70 -10.21 -1.92
CA ASN A 148 -26.05 -10.35 -2.46
C ASN A 148 -27.13 -10.53 -1.37
N GLY A 149 -26.73 -10.59 -0.09
CA GLY A 149 -27.62 -10.77 1.06
C GLY A 149 -27.88 -12.22 1.48
N ASP A 150 -27.36 -13.21 0.75
CA ASP A 150 -27.46 -14.61 1.18
C ASP A 150 -26.59 -14.84 2.43
N PRO A 151 -27.05 -15.66 3.40
CA PRO A 151 -26.25 -15.97 4.58
C PRO A 151 -25.02 -16.82 4.20
N VAL A 152 -23.90 -16.59 4.89
CA VAL A 152 -22.73 -17.45 4.82
C VAL A 152 -22.96 -18.68 5.71
N THR A 153 -22.73 -19.86 5.16
CA THR A 153 -22.96 -21.14 5.85
C THR A 153 -21.71 -22.01 5.89
N ALA A 154 -21.74 -23.06 6.70
CA ALA A 154 -20.65 -24.05 6.75
C ALA A 154 -20.48 -24.76 5.39
N GLU A 155 -21.55 -24.93 4.63
CA GLU A 155 -21.54 -25.52 3.29
C GLU A 155 -20.70 -24.70 2.31
N ASP A 156 -20.71 -23.37 2.40
CA ASP A 156 -19.92 -22.47 1.54
C ASP A 156 -18.42 -22.58 1.85
N VAL A 157 -18.10 -22.71 3.14
CA VAL A 157 -16.72 -22.97 3.60
C VAL A 157 -16.25 -24.32 3.06
N ILE A 158 -17.07 -25.38 3.21
CA ILE A 158 -16.77 -26.71 2.68
C ILE A 158 -16.54 -26.67 1.17
N TYR A 159 -17.40 -25.97 0.43
CA TYR A 159 -17.26 -25.81 -1.01
C TYR A 159 -15.91 -25.19 -1.39
N SER A 160 -15.47 -24.17 -0.66
CA SER A 160 -14.20 -23.48 -0.91
C SER A 160 -12.98 -24.42 -0.78
N PHE A 161 -13.00 -25.36 0.16
CA PHE A 161 -11.96 -26.39 0.29
C PHE A 161 -12.03 -27.49 -0.77
N GLN A 162 -13.22 -27.83 -1.24
CA GLN A 162 -13.43 -28.94 -2.19
C GLN A 162 -13.29 -28.52 -3.66
N ALA A 163 -13.63 -27.27 -3.99
CA ALA A 163 -13.64 -26.77 -5.35
C ALA A 163 -12.29 -26.91 -6.10
N PRO A 164 -11.11 -26.68 -5.47
CA PRO A 164 -9.82 -26.93 -6.12
C PRO A 164 -9.61 -28.42 -6.47
N ILE A 165 -10.06 -29.32 -5.60
CA ILE A 165 -9.89 -30.77 -5.73
C ILE A 165 -10.72 -31.32 -6.89
N GLY A 166 -11.98 -30.86 -7.01
CA GLY A 166 -12.90 -31.31 -8.06
C GLY A 166 -12.53 -30.86 -9.48
N ARG A 167 -11.66 -29.85 -9.62
CA ARG A 167 -11.32 -29.24 -10.92
C ARG A 167 -10.00 -29.75 -11.54
N GLY A 168 -9.30 -30.68 -10.89
CA GLY A 168 -8.06 -31.24 -11.46
C GLY A 168 -6.95 -30.21 -11.68
N VAL A 169 -6.90 -29.18 -10.83
CA VAL A 169 -5.83 -28.19 -10.81
C VAL A 169 -4.70 -28.76 -9.93
N VAL A 170 -3.86 -29.59 -10.56
CA VAL A 170 -2.55 -30.06 -10.04
C VAL A 170 -1.51 -29.90 -11.15
#